data_AF-A0A4U3A553-F1
#
_entry.id   AF-A0A4U3A553-F1
#
_cell.length_a   1.000
_cell.length_b   1.000
_cell.length_c   1.000
_cell.angle_alpha   90.00
_cell.angle_beta   90.00
_cell.angle_gamma   90.00
#
_symmetry.space_group_name_H-M   'P 1'
#
loop_
_entity.id
_entity.type
_entity.pdbx_description
1 polymer ?
#
loop_
_entity_poly.entity_id
_entity_poly.type
_entity_poly.pdbx_seq_one_letter_code
_entity_poly.pdbx_strand_id
1 'polypeptide(L)' 'QLQKAGDFAGVESLGTHTMRKTFGYWFYKQTKDIAMLQEILNHSTPQITLRYIGINKEEKDNILDTFRI' A
#
# COMPACT_ATOMS: atom_id res chain seq x y z
N GLN A 1 1.50 -1.22 -21.68
CA GLN A 1 0.55 -0.10 -21.56
C GLN A 1 0.74 0.64 -20.24
N LEU A 2 0.70 -0.04 -19.07
CA LEU A 2 0.95 0.59 -17.76
C LEU A 2 2.33 1.23 -17.61
N GLN A 3 3.39 0.60 -18.12
CA GLN A 3 4.73 1.20 -18.10
C GLN A 3 4.79 2.53 -18.85
N LYS A 4 4.20 2.60 -20.07
CA LYS A 4 4.12 3.85 -20.85
C LYS A 4 3.36 4.96 -20.12
N ALA A 5 2.31 4.59 -19.38
CA ALA A 5 1.57 5.53 -18.54
C ALA A 5 2.42 5.99 -17.34
N GLY A 6 3.21 5.09 -16.76
CA GLY A 6 4.20 5.42 -15.72
C GLY A 6 5.29 6.36 -16.23
N ASP A 7 5.86 6.08 -17.40
CA ASP A 7 6.88 6.92 -18.03
C ASP A 7 6.33 8.33 -18.32
N PHE A 8 5.08 8.44 -18.79
CA PHE A 8 4.40 9.71 -18.99
C PHE A 8 4.14 10.46 -17.67
N ALA A 9 3.78 9.74 -16.61
CA ALA A 9 3.50 10.30 -15.29
C ALA A 9 4.77 10.53 -14.43
N GLY A 10 5.96 10.19 -14.92
CA GLY A 10 7.21 10.23 -14.14
C GLY A 10 7.26 9.23 -12.99
N VAL A 11 6.48 8.14 -13.06
CA VAL A 11 6.42 7.10 -12.04
C VAL A 11 7.12 5.84 -12.54
N GLU A 12 8.28 5.55 -11.96
CA GLU A 12 9.03 4.34 -12.25
C GLU A 12 8.36 3.09 -11.64
N SER A 13 8.59 1.93 -12.26
CA SER A 13 8.13 0.61 -11.76
C SER A 13 6.61 0.48 -11.57
N LEU A 14 5.83 0.99 -12.53
CA LEU A 14 4.36 0.88 -12.54
C LEU A 14 3.93 -0.52 -13.04
N GLY A 15 3.76 -1.45 -12.09
CA GLY A 15 3.28 -2.80 -12.33
C GLY A 15 1.75 -2.92 -12.27
N THR A 16 1.24 -4.10 -12.64
CA THR A 16 -0.21 -4.44 -12.62
C THR A 16 -0.85 -4.29 -11.23
N HIS A 17 -0.06 -4.45 -10.18
CA HIS A 17 -0.52 -4.32 -8.79
C HIS A 17 -0.31 -2.91 -8.21
N THR A 18 0.46 -2.03 -8.85
CA THR A 18 0.82 -0.72 -8.28
C THR A 18 -0.42 0.10 -7.97
N MET A 19 -1.36 0.22 -8.92
CA MET A 19 -2.60 0.96 -8.70
C MET A 19 -3.45 0.39 -7.55
N ARG A 20 -3.57 -0.95 -7.45
CA ARG A 20 -4.32 -1.63 -6.39
C ARG A 20 -3.71 -1.38 -5.02
N LYS A 21 -2.37 -1.40 -4.93
CA LYS A 21 -1.63 -1.08 -3.70
C LYS A 21 -1.78 0.39 -3.32
N THR A 22 -1.65 1.31 -4.28
CA THR A 22 -1.81 2.75 -4.07
C THR A 22 -3.21 3.07 -3.56
N PHE A 23 -4.26 2.52 -4.20
CA PHE A 23 -5.63 2.65 -3.71
C PHE A 23 -5.77 2.16 -2.27
N GLY A 24 -5.33 0.94 -1.98
CA GLY A 24 -5.48 0.37 -0.65
C GLY A 24 -4.70 1.13 0.43
N TYR A 25 -3.51 1.64 0.09
CA TYR A 25 -2.71 2.48 0.97
C TYR A 25 -3.47 3.76 1.37
N TRP A 26 -3.97 4.52 0.40
CA TRP A 26 -4.67 5.77 0.66
C TRP A 26 -6.03 5.56 1.33
N PHE A 27 -6.78 4.53 0.91
CA PHE A 27 -8.01 4.13 1.57
C PHE A 27 -7.77 3.89 3.05
N TYR A 28 -6.80 3.04 3.40
CA TYR A 28 -6.51 2.74 4.80
C TYR A 28 -5.98 3.95 5.57
N LYS A 29 -5.15 4.81 4.97
CA LYS A 29 -4.68 6.04 5.64
C LYS A 29 -5.83 6.99 5.98
N GLN A 30 -6.88 7.06 5.14
CA GLN A 30 -8.04 7.93 5.34
C GLN A 30 -9.10 7.33 6.28
N THR A 31 -9.43 6.05 6.13
CA THR A 31 -10.55 5.43 6.85
C THR A 31 -10.12 4.64 8.09
N LYS A 32 -8.88 4.13 8.09
CA LYS A 32 -8.38 3.13 9.05
C LYS A 32 -9.22 1.85 9.13
N ASP A 33 -10.10 1.62 8.16
CA ASP A 33 -10.97 0.43 8.10
C ASP A 33 -10.30 -0.70 7.31
N ILE A 34 -9.60 -1.59 8.03
CA ILE A 34 -8.91 -2.72 7.41
C ILE A 34 -9.87 -3.84 6.99
N ALA A 35 -11.02 -3.98 7.65
CA ALA A 35 -11.98 -5.04 7.38
C ALA A 35 -12.65 -4.80 6.03
N MET A 36 -13.13 -3.58 5.81
CA MET A 36 -13.71 -3.18 4.53
C MET A 36 -12.67 -3.27 3.41
N LEU A 37 -11.42 -2.83 3.66
CA LEU A 37 -10.38 -2.92 2.65
C LEU A 37 -10.01 -4.38 2.32
N GLN A 38 -10.02 -5.28 3.30
CA GLN A 38 -9.82 -6.71 3.06
C GLN A 38 -10.88 -7.28 2.12
N GLU A 39 -12.15 -6.94 2.33
CA GLU A 39 -13.25 -7.38 1.47
C GLU A 39 -13.09 -6.82 0.04
N ILE A 40 -12.82 -5.52 -0.11
CA ILE A 40 -12.57 -4.88 -1.42
C ILE A 40 -11.39 -5.55 -2.13
N LEU A 41 -10.34 -5.88 -1.38
CA LEU A 41 -9.13 -6.49 -1.94
C LEU A 41 -9.21 -8.02 -2.05
N ASN A 42 -10.29 -8.64 -1.58
CA ASN A 42 -10.51 -10.08 -1.55
C ASN A 42 -9.32 -10.85 -0.94
N HIS A 43 -8.80 -10.36 0.19
CA HIS A 43 -7.76 -11.04 0.94
C HIS A 43 -8.35 -11.88 2.07
N SER A 44 -7.67 -12.96 2.43
CA SER A 44 -8.17 -13.88 3.47
C SER A 44 -8.00 -13.36 4.89
N THR A 45 -7.04 -12.46 5.14
CA THR A 45 -6.80 -11.89 6.46
C THR A 45 -6.39 -10.42 6.41
N PRO A 46 -6.62 -9.64 7.48
CA PRO A 46 -6.23 -8.23 7.53
C PRO A 46 -4.71 -8.04 7.39
N GLN A 47 -3.93 -8.98 7.93
CA GLN A 47 -2.46 -8.96 7.89
C GLN A 47 -1.94 -9.04 6.45
N ILE A 48 -2.60 -9.82 5.58
CA ILE A 48 -2.25 -9.88 4.15
C ILE A 48 -2.50 -8.51 3.52
N THR A 49 -3.63 -7.86 3.83
CA THR A 49 -3.93 -6.52 3.34
C THR A 49 -2.90 -5.49 3.77
N LEU A 50 -2.57 -5.42 5.08
CA LEU A 50 -1.57 -4.48 5.60
C LEU A 50 -0.19 -4.67 4.96
N ARG A 51 0.23 -5.93 4.77
CA ARG A 51 1.49 -6.24 4.06
C ARG A 51 1.41 -5.85 2.59
N TYR A 52 0.29 -6.11 1.92
CA TYR A 52 0.09 -5.84 0.50
C TYR A 52 0.19 -4.34 0.18
N ILE A 53 -0.41 -3.48 1.02
CA ILE A 53 -0.43 -2.03 0.85
C ILE A 53 0.81 -1.33 1.44
N GLY A 54 1.70 -2.05 2.13
CA GLY A 54 2.98 -1.52 2.61
C GLY A 54 2.95 -0.77 3.94
N ILE A 55 1.81 -0.71 4.64
CA ILE A 55 1.67 -0.01 5.94
C ILE A 55 2.63 -0.58 6.99
N ASN A 56 2.75 -1.92 7.06
CA ASN A 56 3.66 -2.56 8.02
C ASN A 56 5.13 -2.17 7.84
N LYS A 57 5.53 -1.78 6.62
CA LYS A 57 6.89 -1.31 6.36
C LYS A 57 7.05 0.13 6.86
N GLU A 58 6.12 1.02 6.49
CA GLU A 58 6.11 2.41 6.95
C GLU A 58 6.13 2.50 8.49
N GLU A 59 5.27 1.74 9.18
CA GLU A 59 5.22 1.76 10.64
C GLU A 59 6.52 1.29 11.29
N LYS A 60 7.15 0.25 10.74
CA LYS A 60 8.45 -0.23 11.24
C LYS A 60 9.55 0.79 11.01
N ASP A 61 9.63 1.35 9.81
CA ASP A 61 10.65 2.36 9.48
C ASP A 61 10.50 3.59 10.38
N ASN A 62 9.27 4.05 10.62
CA ASN A 62 8.97 5.16 11.55
C ASN A 62 9.39 4.87 13.00
N ILE A 63 9.12 3.65 13.49
CA ILE A 63 9.51 3.24 14.84
C ILE A 63 11.04 3.20 14.95
N LEU A 64 11.74 2.64 13.95
CA LEU A 64 13.20 2.56 13.92
C LEU A 64 13.85 3.94 13.88
N ASP A 65 13.28 4.89 13.13
CA ASP A 65 13.78 6.27 13.10
C ASP A 65 13.56 7.00 14.43
N THR A 66 12.46 6.71 15.13
CA THR A 66 12.18 7.29 16.46
C THR A 66 13.05 6.67 17.55
N PHE A 67 13.36 5.37 17.43
CA PHE A 67 14.12 4.60 18.44
C PHE A 67 15.64 4.77 18.32
N ARG A 68 16.15 5.69 17.50
CA ARG A 68 17.60 5.94 17.37
C ARG A 68 18.17 6.49 18.70
N ILE A 69 19.01 5.68 19.35
CA ILE A 69 19.84 6.02 20.52
C ILE A 69 21.28 6.22 20.04
#